data_AF-A0A1F9CBW5-F1
#
_entry.id   AF-A0A1F9CBW5-F1
#
_cell.length_a   1.000
_cell.length_b   1.000
_cell.length_c   1.000
_cell.angle_alpha   90.00
_cell.angle_beta   90.00
_cell.angle_gamma   90.00
#
_symmetry.space_group_name_H-M   'P 1'
#
loop_
_entity.id
_entity.type
_entity.pdbx_description
1 polymer ?
#
loop_
_entity_poly.entity_id
_entity_poly.type
_entity_poly.pdbx_seq_one_letter_code
_entity_poly.pdbx_strand_id
1 'polypeptide(L)'
;MPKTRLGKANAANQKANASGKPVGGTKASCPLKDYKLVKLTVIQNATQNHVTGAKNWAAIKKATGHVIVEATTSPNTEDAWKKIKWSGDAGTLVKGKLNQRRLSRKNSKKYHVEAELGGVKDYVDVWVLWATITILTKDTDKIPKNSAKFHHKYDGTEKLGVRYYNNGNAAAGKVAPFAIITPKGVHEVVKSGWEFKRECFARVWKGGKKFRPGDGPDDYWNTKWVHENDTSRPRFLKLIPDSEDKIYDIDGPNIEGKTTYDVEIYYNFRQWIEWKEGTDGKFCSAYAPWYFKGHWRSVVRDPPKVTMVDVGKGNTKLPDRSYFHPSSEG
;
A
#
# COMPACT_ATOMS: atom_id res chain seq x y z
N MET A 1 -82.88 -0.04 68.92
CA MET A 1 -82.38 1.36 68.86
C MET A 1 -82.66 1.95 67.48
N PRO A 2 -82.96 3.26 67.38
CA PRO A 2 -84.07 3.74 66.57
C PRO A 2 -83.71 4.48 65.27
N LYS A 3 -84.76 4.62 64.45
CA LYS A 3 -84.91 5.39 63.21
C LYS A 3 -84.59 6.88 63.35
N THR A 4 -84.05 7.50 62.30
CA THR A 4 -84.32 8.91 61.91
C THR A 4 -84.00 9.07 60.42
N ARG A 5 -84.99 9.00 59.52
CA ARG A 5 -85.84 10.08 58.95
C ARG A 5 -85.11 11.14 58.11
N LEU A 6 -85.25 10.96 56.80
CA LEU A 6 -85.76 11.91 55.78
C LEU A 6 -85.88 13.40 56.17
N GLY A 7 -85.20 14.24 55.40
CA GLY A 7 -85.59 15.62 55.08
C GLY A 7 -85.65 15.80 53.56
N LYS A 8 -86.83 16.20 53.05
CA LYS A 8 -87.11 16.62 51.66
C LYS A 8 -86.91 18.14 51.52
N ALA A 9 -86.91 18.56 50.24
CA ALA A 9 -87.14 19.91 49.66
C ALA A 9 -85.86 20.51 49.06
N ASN A 10 -85.83 21.12 47.87
CA ASN A 10 -86.87 21.45 46.90
C ASN A 10 -86.21 21.65 45.52
N ALA A 11 -87.00 21.43 44.47
CA ALA A 11 -86.65 21.73 43.09
C ALA A 11 -86.83 23.23 42.78
N ALA A 12 -85.90 23.80 42.00
CA ALA A 12 -86.15 24.87 41.02
C ALA A 12 -84.93 24.93 40.08
N ASN A 13 -85.05 24.44 38.85
CA ASN A 13 -85.31 25.24 37.65
C ASN A 13 -84.24 26.30 37.35
N GLN A 14 -83.32 25.99 36.42
CA GLN A 14 -82.91 26.95 35.40
C GLN A 14 -82.54 26.22 34.10
N LYS A 15 -83.28 26.58 33.05
CA LYS A 15 -83.11 26.18 31.66
C LYS A 15 -81.93 26.94 31.02
N ALA A 16 -81.24 26.24 30.13
CA ALA A 16 -80.68 26.67 28.86
C ALA A 16 -79.73 27.88 28.82
N ASN A 17 -78.49 27.65 28.36
CA ASN A 17 -78.08 28.09 27.02
C ASN A 17 -76.63 27.71 26.67
N ALA A 18 -76.39 27.70 25.35
CA ALA A 18 -75.13 27.91 24.67
C ALA A 18 -74.17 26.69 24.52
N SER A 19 -74.42 25.93 23.46
CA SER A 19 -73.47 25.76 22.35
C SER A 19 -72.00 26.13 22.62
N GLY A 20 -71.26 25.22 23.26
CA GLY A 20 -69.80 25.22 23.24
C GLY A 20 -69.31 24.35 22.09
N LYS A 21 -68.83 24.96 21.00
CA LYS A 21 -67.96 24.27 20.03
C LYS A 21 -66.81 23.61 20.82
N PRO A 22 -66.44 22.35 20.55
CA PRO A 22 -65.20 21.80 21.08
C PRO A 22 -64.05 22.65 20.53
N VAL A 23 -63.44 23.45 21.40
CA VAL A 23 -62.20 24.16 21.11
C VAL A 23 -61.20 23.08 20.75
N GLY A 24 -60.81 23.07 19.47
CA GLY A 24 -59.90 22.10 18.91
C GLY A 24 -58.67 22.00 19.79
N GLY A 25 -58.46 20.83 20.38
CA GLY A 25 -57.19 20.49 20.97
C GLY A 25 -56.14 20.71 19.88
N THR A 26 -55.32 21.74 20.04
CA THR A 26 -54.06 21.86 19.32
C THR A 26 -53.35 20.53 19.54
N LYS A 27 -53.32 19.69 18.49
CA LYS A 27 -52.48 18.50 18.45
C LYS A 27 -51.13 18.97 18.95
N ALA A 28 -50.70 18.45 20.10
CA ALA A 28 -49.37 18.69 20.62
C ALA A 28 -48.42 18.33 19.47
N SER A 29 -47.88 19.36 18.84
CA SER A 29 -46.83 19.25 17.85
C SER A 29 -45.69 18.58 18.60
N CYS A 30 -45.52 17.27 18.40
CA CYS A 30 -44.37 16.56 18.92
C CYS A 30 -43.16 17.37 18.46
N PRO A 31 -42.33 17.89 19.38
CA PRO A 31 -41.19 18.69 18.98
C PRO A 31 -40.41 17.89 17.95
N LEU A 32 -40.24 18.45 16.76
CA LEU A 32 -39.46 17.83 15.70
C LEU A 32 -38.10 17.52 16.31
N LYS A 33 -37.80 16.23 16.49
CA LYS A 33 -36.50 15.78 16.99
C LYS A 33 -35.43 16.39 16.07
N ASP A 34 -34.63 17.30 16.62
CA ASP A 34 -33.56 17.99 15.91
C ASP A 34 -32.41 17.00 15.70
N TYR A 35 -32.46 16.28 14.59
CA TYR A 35 -31.44 15.31 14.19
C TYR A 35 -30.35 16.03 13.41
N LYS A 36 -29.10 15.96 13.88
CA LYS A 36 -27.95 16.60 13.23
C LYS A 36 -26.78 15.63 13.04
N LEU A 37 -26.05 15.80 11.96
CA LEU A 37 -24.72 15.18 11.79
C LEU A 37 -23.73 15.88 12.72
N VAL A 38 -22.88 15.10 13.38
CA VAL A 38 -21.80 15.61 14.24
C VAL A 38 -20.45 15.48 13.52
N LYS A 39 -20.17 14.31 12.93
CA LYS A 39 -18.94 14.05 12.17
C LYS A 39 -19.08 12.84 11.27
N LEU A 40 -18.24 12.78 10.24
CA LEU A 40 -17.97 11.59 9.45
C LEU A 40 -16.50 11.18 9.62
N THR A 41 -16.24 9.90 9.92
CA THR A 41 -14.88 9.39 10.12
C THR A 41 -14.73 7.96 9.64
N VAL A 42 -13.50 7.55 9.32
CA VAL A 42 -13.16 6.12 9.20
C VAL A 42 -12.97 5.53 10.60
N ILE A 43 -13.49 4.33 10.83
CA ILE A 43 -13.37 3.61 12.10
C ILE A 43 -12.64 2.26 11.99
N GLN A 44 -12.47 1.71 10.78
CA GLN A 44 -11.79 0.42 10.59
C GLN A 44 -11.03 0.33 9.27
N ASN A 45 -9.89 -0.36 9.30
CA ASN A 45 -9.14 -0.87 8.13
C ASN A 45 -8.60 0.19 7.16
N ALA A 46 -8.42 1.43 7.62
CA ALA A 46 -7.60 2.46 6.98
C ALA A 46 -6.91 3.30 8.08
N THR A 47 -5.88 4.05 7.72
CA THR A 47 -5.10 4.88 8.65
C THR A 47 -4.87 6.28 8.09
N GLN A 48 -4.60 7.23 9.00
CA GLN A 48 -4.06 8.55 8.66
C GLN A 48 -2.53 8.61 8.81
N ASN A 49 -1.90 7.53 9.30
CA ASN A 49 -0.44 7.47 9.38
C ASN A 49 0.17 7.62 8.00
N HIS A 50 1.17 8.49 7.88
CA HIS A 50 1.83 8.84 6.61
C HIS A 50 0.91 9.51 5.57
N VAL A 51 -0.31 9.89 5.96
CA VAL A 51 -1.30 10.58 5.14
C VAL A 51 -1.45 12.03 5.61
N THR A 52 -1.48 12.99 4.68
CA THR A 52 -1.69 14.41 4.97
C THR A 52 -3.15 14.83 4.78
N GLY A 53 -3.63 15.70 5.66
CA GLY A 53 -4.98 16.25 5.65
C GLY A 53 -5.96 15.42 6.49
N ALA A 54 -6.70 16.11 7.37
CA ALA A 54 -7.57 15.47 8.36
C ALA A 54 -8.74 14.67 7.77
N LYS A 55 -9.08 14.90 6.50
CA LYS A 55 -10.15 14.18 5.79
C LYS A 55 -9.64 13.03 4.94
N ASN A 56 -8.33 12.83 4.80
CA ASN A 56 -7.75 11.74 4.03
C ASN A 56 -7.41 10.55 4.92
N TRP A 57 -7.69 9.36 4.39
CA TRP A 57 -7.34 8.06 4.97
C TRP A 57 -6.80 7.16 3.89
N ALA A 58 -5.87 6.27 4.21
CA ALA A 58 -5.33 5.31 3.25
C ALA A 58 -5.37 3.88 3.78
N ALA A 59 -5.58 2.95 2.85
CA ALA A 59 -5.58 1.51 3.10
C ALA A 59 -4.93 0.80 1.92
N ILE A 60 -4.36 -0.38 2.12
CA ILE A 60 -3.78 -1.14 1.01
C ILE A 60 -4.85 -1.98 0.31
N LYS A 61 -4.77 -2.12 -1.02
CA LYS A 61 -5.62 -3.02 -1.79
C LYS A 61 -5.51 -4.45 -1.27
N LYS A 62 -6.66 -5.08 -1.00
CA LYS A 62 -6.77 -6.48 -0.60
C LYS A 62 -7.89 -7.15 -1.36
N ALA A 63 -7.70 -8.41 -1.77
CA ALA A 63 -8.71 -9.16 -2.53
C ALA A 63 -10.06 -9.24 -1.78
N THR A 64 -9.99 -9.27 -0.46
CA THR A 64 -11.11 -9.25 0.47
C THR A 64 -10.92 -8.15 1.54
N GLY A 65 -12.01 -7.75 2.18
CA GLY A 65 -11.99 -6.76 3.25
C GLY A 65 -12.56 -5.40 2.85
N HIS A 66 -12.90 -4.62 3.86
CA HIS A 66 -13.57 -3.33 3.69
C HIS A 66 -13.01 -2.30 4.66
N VAL A 67 -12.99 -1.05 4.23
CA VAL A 67 -12.88 0.12 5.11
C VAL A 67 -14.28 0.45 5.61
N ILE A 68 -14.43 0.75 6.91
CA ILE A 68 -15.71 1.16 7.49
C ILE A 68 -15.67 2.64 7.83
N VAL A 69 -16.60 3.39 7.24
CA VAL A 69 -16.86 4.80 7.55
C VAL A 69 -18.10 4.88 8.44
N GLU A 70 -18.07 5.74 9.44
CA GLU A 70 -19.16 5.97 10.39
C GLU A 70 -19.53 7.45 10.45
N ALA A 71 -20.82 7.72 10.33
CA ALA A 71 -21.43 8.99 10.66
C ALA A 71 -21.88 8.99 12.13
N THR A 72 -21.42 9.97 12.91
CA THR A 72 -21.91 10.21 14.26
C THR A 72 -23.02 11.25 14.21
N THR A 73 -24.16 10.99 14.86
CA THR A 73 -25.31 11.91 14.90
C THR A 73 -25.61 12.36 16.33
N SER A 74 -26.35 13.47 16.45
CA SER A 74 -26.98 13.89 17.71
C SER A 74 -28.49 14.07 17.50
N PRO A 75 -29.35 13.36 18.25
CA PRO A 75 -29.02 12.20 19.08
C PRO A 75 -28.42 11.03 18.28
N ASN A 76 -27.63 10.18 18.93
CA ASN A 76 -26.99 9.01 18.32
C ASN A 76 -27.91 7.78 18.38
N THR A 77 -29.02 7.82 17.65
CA THR A 77 -30.08 6.79 17.68
C THR A 77 -30.38 6.26 16.29
N GLU A 78 -30.89 5.04 16.18
CA GLU A 78 -31.26 4.43 14.90
C GLU A 78 -32.25 5.29 14.09
N ASP A 79 -33.19 5.97 14.75
CA ASP A 79 -34.11 6.91 14.09
C ASP A 79 -33.40 8.09 13.41
N ALA A 80 -32.29 8.55 13.99
CA ALA A 80 -31.46 9.60 13.39
C ALA A 80 -30.66 9.01 12.22
N TRP A 81 -30.13 7.80 12.39
CA TRP A 81 -29.33 7.12 11.38
C TRP A 81 -30.11 6.82 10.10
N LYS A 82 -31.40 6.47 10.22
CA LYS A 82 -32.33 6.28 9.09
C LYS A 82 -32.49 7.53 8.21
N LYS A 83 -32.22 8.71 8.77
CA LYS A 83 -32.39 10.01 8.09
C LYS A 83 -31.11 10.56 7.49
N ILE A 84 -29.95 9.91 7.70
CA ILE A 84 -28.69 10.36 7.12
C ILE A 84 -28.79 10.23 5.59
N LYS A 85 -28.57 11.34 4.90
CA LYS A 85 -28.41 11.36 3.45
C LYS A 85 -26.95 11.06 3.13
N TRP A 86 -26.72 9.97 2.41
CA TRP A 86 -25.39 9.57 1.98
C TRP A 86 -25.20 9.92 0.50
N SER A 87 -24.06 10.51 0.14
CA SER A 87 -23.71 10.89 -1.24
C SER A 87 -22.25 10.57 -1.56
N GLY A 88 -21.84 10.83 -2.80
CA GLY A 88 -20.53 10.43 -3.33
C GLY A 88 -20.40 8.91 -3.51
N ASP A 89 -19.21 8.38 -3.27
CA ASP A 89 -18.90 6.95 -3.26
C ASP A 89 -19.26 6.28 -1.92
N ALA A 90 -20.49 6.48 -1.44
CA ALA A 90 -20.92 6.03 -0.10
C ALA A 90 -20.86 4.51 0.15
N GLY A 91 -20.44 3.70 -0.83
CA GLY A 91 -20.30 2.26 -0.69
C GLY A 91 -21.61 1.56 -0.34
N THR A 92 -21.51 0.47 0.43
CA THR A 92 -22.68 -0.34 0.79
C THR A 92 -22.98 -0.24 2.29
N LEU A 93 -24.24 -0.44 2.66
CA LEU A 93 -24.67 -0.43 4.06
C LEU A 93 -24.01 -1.56 4.86
N VAL A 94 -23.69 -1.27 6.12
CA VAL A 94 -23.36 -2.30 7.12
C VAL A 94 -24.66 -2.82 7.73
N LYS A 95 -24.88 -4.15 7.68
CA LYS A 95 -26.10 -4.77 8.21
C LYS A 95 -26.27 -4.44 9.70
N GLY A 96 -27.42 -3.88 10.07
CA GLY A 96 -27.73 -3.50 11.46
C GLY A 96 -27.08 -2.20 11.95
N LYS A 97 -26.29 -1.49 11.11
CA LYS A 97 -25.62 -0.23 11.45
C LYS A 97 -25.84 0.80 10.33
N LEU A 98 -27.00 1.46 10.35
CA LEU A 98 -27.43 2.39 9.29
C LEU A 98 -26.56 3.65 9.17
N ASN A 99 -25.83 3.99 10.23
CA ASN A 99 -24.86 5.08 10.24
C ASN A 99 -23.46 4.68 9.74
N GLN A 100 -23.30 3.44 9.27
CA GLN A 100 -22.02 2.94 8.77
C GLN A 100 -22.09 2.51 7.30
N ARG A 101 -20.98 2.74 6.60
CA ARG A 101 -20.78 2.37 5.21
C ARG A 101 -19.50 1.58 5.05
N ARG A 102 -19.56 0.52 4.24
CA ARG A 102 -18.39 -0.30 3.88
C ARG A 102 -17.92 0.01 2.47
N LEU A 103 -16.63 0.31 2.34
CA LEU A 103 -15.93 0.56 1.08
C LEU A 103 -15.03 -0.64 0.76
N SER A 104 -15.10 -1.15 -0.46
CA SER A 104 -14.30 -2.31 -0.85
C SER A 104 -12.82 -1.94 -0.96
N ARG A 105 -11.93 -2.82 -0.48
CA ARG A 105 -10.48 -2.73 -0.71
C ARG A 105 -10.01 -3.48 -1.97
N LYS A 106 -10.95 -4.08 -2.73
CA LYS A 106 -10.62 -4.96 -3.85
C LYS A 106 -9.88 -4.27 -4.98
N ASN A 107 -10.20 -3.00 -5.23
CA ASN A 107 -9.63 -2.22 -6.31
C ASN A 107 -8.85 -1.04 -5.75
N SER A 108 -7.75 -0.68 -6.42
CA SER A 108 -7.06 0.57 -6.14
C SER A 108 -7.93 1.72 -6.62
N LYS A 109 -8.41 2.56 -5.70
CA LYS A 109 -9.40 3.61 -5.95
C LYS A 109 -9.38 4.65 -4.84
N LYS A 110 -9.64 5.92 -5.19
CA LYS A 110 -10.03 6.97 -4.26
C LYS A 110 -11.56 6.94 -4.11
N TYR A 111 -12.05 6.82 -2.88
CA TYR A 111 -13.45 6.97 -2.52
C TYR A 111 -13.66 8.35 -1.91
N HIS A 112 -14.67 9.08 -2.37
CA HIS A 112 -15.13 10.30 -1.73
C HIS A 112 -16.48 10.05 -1.07
N VAL A 113 -16.55 9.99 0.26
CA VAL A 113 -17.79 9.69 0.99
C VAL A 113 -18.32 10.94 1.66
N GLU A 114 -19.59 11.22 1.44
CA GLU A 114 -20.28 12.35 2.07
C GLU A 114 -21.50 11.87 2.87
N ALA A 115 -21.79 12.59 3.95
CA ALA A 115 -23.01 12.43 4.73
C ALA A 115 -23.62 13.80 5.07
N GLU A 116 -24.94 13.87 5.10
CA GLU A 116 -25.70 15.07 5.49
C GLU A 116 -26.88 14.71 6.39
N LEU A 117 -27.06 15.46 7.48
CA LEU A 117 -28.22 15.37 8.37
C LEU A 117 -28.42 16.68 9.12
N GLY A 118 -29.67 17.20 9.14
CA GLY A 118 -30.00 18.43 9.86
C GLY A 118 -29.33 19.69 9.31
N GLY A 119 -29.07 19.73 8.00
CA GLY A 119 -28.37 20.84 7.33
C GLY A 119 -26.84 20.83 7.51
N VAL A 120 -26.29 19.87 8.28
CA VAL A 120 -24.85 19.69 8.44
C VAL A 120 -24.36 18.66 7.44
N LYS A 121 -23.34 19.02 6.65
CA LYS A 121 -22.66 18.15 5.68
C LYS A 121 -21.22 17.91 6.11
N ASP A 122 -20.73 16.68 5.97
CA ASP A 122 -19.33 16.32 6.20
C ASP A 122 -18.86 15.29 5.16
N TYR A 123 -17.54 15.15 5.00
CA TYR A 123 -16.93 14.23 4.05
C TYR A 123 -15.64 13.58 4.58
N VAL A 124 -15.26 12.46 3.95
CA VAL A 124 -13.95 11.80 4.08
C VAL A 124 -13.51 11.23 2.72
N ASP A 125 -12.21 11.27 2.47
CA ASP A 125 -11.56 10.64 1.32
C ASP A 125 -10.80 9.39 1.78
N VAL A 126 -11.05 8.26 1.13
CA VAL A 126 -10.37 6.99 1.40
C VAL A 126 -9.61 6.52 0.17
N TRP A 127 -8.30 6.41 0.30
CA TRP A 127 -7.36 6.02 -0.74
C TRP A 127 -7.00 4.55 -0.58
N VAL A 128 -7.52 3.68 -1.45
CA VAL A 128 -7.10 2.27 -1.51
C VAL A 128 -5.89 2.18 -2.44
N LEU A 129 -4.71 1.97 -1.85
CA LEU A 129 -3.42 2.05 -2.51
C LEU A 129 -3.01 0.72 -3.16
N TRP A 130 -2.35 0.82 -4.31
CA TRP A 130 -1.62 -0.28 -4.92
C TRP A 130 -0.50 0.26 -5.80
N ALA A 131 0.58 -0.49 -5.97
CA ALA A 131 1.69 -0.12 -6.82
C ALA A 131 1.97 -1.19 -7.87
N THR A 132 2.42 -0.75 -9.05
CA THR A 132 2.93 -1.62 -10.11
C THR A 132 4.38 -1.26 -10.37
N ILE A 133 5.26 -2.26 -10.33
CA ILE A 133 6.70 -2.05 -10.52
C ILE A 133 7.07 -2.30 -11.98
N THR A 134 7.88 -1.41 -12.53
CA THR A 134 8.58 -1.59 -13.79
C THR A 134 10.08 -1.68 -13.52
N ILE A 135 10.71 -2.74 -14.01
CA ILE A 135 12.18 -2.87 -13.99
C ILE A 135 12.72 -2.43 -15.35
N LEU A 136 13.66 -1.48 -15.36
CA LEU A 136 14.39 -1.05 -16.55
C LEU A 136 15.80 -1.66 -16.53
N THR A 137 16.19 -2.35 -17.59
CA THR A 137 17.44 -3.14 -17.66
C THR A 137 18.13 -3.04 -19.01
N LYS A 138 17.56 -2.36 -20.01
CA LYS A 138 18.15 -2.29 -21.36
C LYS A 138 18.98 -1.02 -21.52
N ASP A 139 19.94 -1.05 -22.42
CA ASP A 139 20.75 0.12 -22.77
C ASP A 139 19.93 1.28 -23.38
N THR A 140 18.85 0.94 -24.08
CA THR A 140 17.86 1.84 -24.66
C THR A 140 16.87 2.38 -23.63
N ASP A 141 16.77 1.75 -22.45
CA ASP A 141 15.96 2.28 -21.35
C ASP A 141 16.65 3.53 -20.76
N LYS A 142 15.85 4.55 -20.46
CA LYS A 142 16.32 5.77 -19.80
C LYS A 142 16.00 5.72 -18.32
N ILE A 143 17.00 5.99 -17.47
CA ILE A 143 16.76 6.20 -16.04
C ILE A 143 15.75 7.36 -15.89
N PRO A 144 14.63 7.17 -15.16
CA PRO A 144 13.68 8.23 -14.92
C PRO A 144 14.37 9.48 -14.37
N LYS A 145 13.95 10.67 -14.82
CA LYS A 145 14.59 11.94 -14.46
C LYS A 145 14.68 12.13 -12.94
N ASN A 146 13.63 11.75 -12.22
CA ASN A 146 13.50 11.92 -10.77
C ASN A 146 14.14 10.79 -9.93
N SER A 147 14.68 9.75 -10.59
CA SER A 147 15.39 8.68 -9.90
C SER A 147 16.76 9.14 -9.37
N ALA A 148 17.32 8.36 -8.46
CA ALA A 148 18.73 8.46 -8.12
C ALA A 148 19.63 8.21 -9.35
N LYS A 149 20.91 8.56 -9.21
CA LYS A 149 21.92 8.46 -10.27
C LYS A 149 23.07 7.56 -9.82
N PHE A 150 23.68 6.85 -10.77
CA PHE A 150 24.86 6.02 -10.49
C PHE A 150 26.11 6.88 -10.25
N HIS A 151 26.18 8.09 -10.81
CA HIS A 151 27.34 8.96 -10.75
C HIS A 151 28.61 8.21 -11.21
N HIS A 152 29.69 8.28 -10.43
CA HIS A 152 30.97 7.64 -10.75
C HIS A 152 30.99 6.11 -10.53
N LYS A 153 29.87 5.47 -10.18
CA LYS A 153 29.87 4.01 -10.00
C LYS A 153 29.99 3.27 -11.33
N TYR A 154 30.79 2.20 -11.30
CA TYR A 154 31.01 1.27 -12.42
C TYR A 154 31.70 1.96 -13.61
N ASP A 155 31.03 2.04 -14.75
CA ASP A 155 31.53 2.72 -15.96
C ASP A 155 31.37 4.25 -15.93
N GLY A 156 30.89 4.82 -14.81
CA GLY A 156 30.73 6.27 -14.65
C GLY A 156 29.59 6.90 -15.46
N THR A 157 28.72 6.08 -16.06
CA THR A 157 27.57 6.57 -16.85
C THR A 157 26.23 6.26 -16.21
N GLU A 158 25.17 6.92 -16.67
CA GLU A 158 23.78 6.64 -16.28
C GLU A 158 23.10 5.63 -17.22
N LYS A 159 23.86 4.95 -18.10
CA LYS A 159 23.28 4.00 -19.04
C LYS A 159 22.97 2.66 -18.34
N LEU A 160 21.77 2.15 -18.53
CA LEU A 160 21.30 0.89 -17.94
C LEU A 160 21.78 -0.35 -18.69
N GLY A 161 21.55 -1.53 -18.12
CA GLY A 161 21.97 -2.81 -18.67
C GLY A 161 23.41 -3.16 -18.36
N VAL A 162 23.99 -4.04 -19.17
CA VAL A 162 25.36 -4.49 -19.00
C VAL A 162 26.35 -3.36 -19.24
N ARG A 163 27.21 -3.11 -18.25
CA ARG A 163 28.29 -2.13 -18.32
C ARG A 163 29.62 -2.74 -17.90
N TYR A 164 30.57 -2.69 -18.82
CA TYR A 164 31.96 -3.06 -18.56
C TYR A 164 32.74 -1.83 -18.08
N TYR A 165 33.64 -2.05 -17.13
CA TYR A 165 34.52 -1.02 -16.57
C TYR A 165 35.86 -1.67 -16.17
N ASN A 166 36.80 -0.88 -15.67
CA ASN A 166 38.17 -1.34 -15.38
C ASN A 166 38.80 -2.06 -16.58
N ASN A 167 38.73 -1.43 -17.76
CA ASN A 167 39.24 -1.98 -19.03
C ASN A 167 38.66 -3.36 -19.41
N GLY A 168 37.42 -3.65 -18.99
CA GLY A 168 36.73 -4.92 -19.28
C GLY A 168 36.94 -6.02 -18.24
N ASN A 169 37.73 -5.75 -17.21
CA ASN A 169 38.02 -6.72 -16.14
C ASN A 169 36.91 -6.79 -15.08
N ALA A 170 35.93 -5.89 -15.17
CA ALA A 170 34.76 -5.90 -14.32
C ALA A 170 33.51 -5.52 -15.13
N ALA A 171 32.36 -6.01 -14.67
CA ALA A 171 31.07 -5.69 -15.28
C ALA A 171 29.97 -5.55 -14.23
N ALA A 172 28.95 -4.78 -14.54
CA ALA A 172 27.76 -4.59 -13.71
C ALA A 172 26.49 -4.68 -14.56
N GLY A 173 25.41 -5.16 -13.96
CA GLY A 173 24.07 -5.09 -14.52
C GLY A 173 23.33 -3.91 -13.93
N LYS A 174 23.43 -2.72 -14.53
CA LYS A 174 22.74 -1.52 -14.04
C LYS A 174 21.24 -1.62 -14.30
N VAL A 175 20.43 -1.48 -13.26
CA VAL A 175 18.97 -1.51 -13.32
C VAL A 175 18.36 -0.28 -12.65
N ALA A 176 17.18 0.14 -13.12
CA ALA A 176 16.40 1.21 -12.50
C ALA A 176 14.93 0.79 -12.33
N PRO A 177 14.59 0.11 -11.22
CA PRO A 177 13.21 -0.13 -10.85
C PRO A 177 12.48 1.18 -10.51
N PHE A 178 11.21 1.27 -10.90
CA PHE A 178 10.32 2.30 -10.36
C PHE A 178 8.92 1.72 -10.17
N ALA A 179 8.19 2.25 -9.19
CA ALA A 179 6.82 1.85 -8.93
C ALA A 179 5.87 3.00 -9.26
N ILE A 180 4.81 2.71 -10.00
CA ILE A 180 3.70 3.63 -10.24
C ILE A 180 2.64 3.31 -9.19
N ILE A 181 2.33 4.29 -8.35
CA ILE A 181 1.34 4.17 -7.29
C ILE A 181 -0.02 4.58 -7.83
N THR A 182 -1.04 3.85 -7.41
CA THR A 182 -2.43 4.08 -7.76
C THR A 182 -3.26 4.19 -6.47
N PRO A 183 -4.36 4.96 -6.49
CA PRO A 183 -4.87 5.75 -7.61
C PRO A 183 -4.02 7.00 -7.89
N LYS A 184 -4.28 7.70 -9.00
CA LYS A 184 -3.58 8.96 -9.32
C LYS A 184 -3.84 10.03 -8.26
N GLY A 185 -2.84 10.87 -7.96
CA GLY A 185 -2.91 11.95 -6.96
C GLY A 185 -2.45 11.54 -5.56
N VAL A 186 -1.99 10.29 -5.38
CA VAL A 186 -1.44 9.80 -4.10
C VAL A 186 -0.26 10.64 -3.64
N HIS A 187 0.54 11.17 -4.56
CA HIS A 187 1.66 12.04 -4.22
C HIS A 187 1.24 13.28 -3.46
N GLU A 188 0.01 13.78 -3.58
CA GLU A 188 -0.45 14.94 -2.81
C GLU A 188 -0.72 14.60 -1.34
N VAL A 189 -1.09 13.34 -1.06
CA VAL A 189 -1.64 12.91 0.23
C VAL A 189 -0.79 11.89 0.99
N VAL A 190 -0.01 11.03 0.33
CA VAL A 190 0.81 10.00 0.98
C VAL A 190 2.28 10.23 0.66
N LYS A 191 2.96 10.95 1.55
CA LYS A 191 4.35 11.42 1.33
C LYS A 191 5.41 10.46 1.89
N SER A 192 5.04 9.49 2.71
CA SER A 192 5.98 8.60 3.40
C SER A 192 5.39 7.21 3.65
N GLY A 193 6.17 6.33 4.29
CA GLY A 193 5.76 4.97 4.62
C GLY A 193 6.01 3.94 3.51
N TRP A 194 6.53 4.36 2.36
CA TRP A 194 6.89 3.49 1.24
C TRP A 194 8.25 2.83 1.43
N GLU A 195 8.37 1.57 1.06
CA GLU A 195 9.63 0.83 1.04
C GLU A 195 9.73 -0.03 -0.23
N PHE A 196 10.89 -0.01 -0.88
CA PHE A 196 11.27 -1.04 -1.85
C PHE A 196 11.91 -2.21 -1.10
N LYS A 197 11.36 -3.40 -1.28
CA LYS A 197 11.88 -4.62 -0.69
C LYS A 197 12.37 -5.56 -1.78
N ARG A 198 13.41 -6.34 -1.47
CA ARG A 198 14.01 -7.30 -2.39
C ARG A 198 14.37 -8.57 -1.66
N GLU A 199 14.26 -9.69 -2.36
CA GLU A 199 14.84 -10.97 -2.00
C GLU A 199 15.65 -11.51 -3.18
N CYS A 200 16.65 -12.33 -2.87
CA CYS A 200 17.52 -12.94 -3.86
C CYS A 200 17.52 -14.47 -3.70
N PHE A 201 17.48 -15.17 -4.84
CA PHE A 201 17.80 -16.59 -4.96
C PHE A 201 19.11 -16.68 -5.75
N ALA A 202 20.18 -17.05 -5.06
CA ALA A 202 21.55 -16.93 -5.51
C ALA A 202 22.26 -18.28 -5.65
N ARG A 203 23.10 -18.39 -6.69
CA ARG A 203 24.12 -19.42 -6.81
C ARG A 203 25.43 -18.79 -7.25
N VAL A 204 26.39 -18.73 -6.34
CA VAL A 204 27.74 -18.22 -6.63
C VAL A 204 28.76 -19.34 -6.49
N TRP A 205 29.61 -19.46 -7.51
CA TRP A 205 30.77 -20.35 -7.50
C TRP A 205 32.06 -19.54 -7.40
N LYS A 206 33.03 -20.03 -6.62
CA LYS A 206 34.42 -19.53 -6.61
C LYS A 206 35.39 -20.70 -6.69
N GLY A 207 36.20 -20.73 -7.74
CA GLY A 207 37.15 -21.83 -8.00
C GLY A 207 36.47 -23.20 -8.05
N GLY A 208 35.27 -23.28 -8.61
CA GLY A 208 34.48 -24.51 -8.69
C GLY A 208 33.75 -24.93 -7.43
N LYS A 209 33.85 -24.16 -6.33
CA LYS A 209 33.15 -24.45 -5.06
C LYS A 209 31.99 -23.49 -4.81
N LYS A 210 30.92 -23.99 -4.20
CA LYS A 210 29.78 -23.19 -3.75
C LYS A 210 30.28 -22.12 -2.76
N PHE A 211 30.02 -20.86 -3.04
CA PHE A 211 30.50 -19.76 -2.21
C PHE A 211 29.49 -19.41 -1.13
N ARG A 212 29.87 -19.60 0.15
CA ARG A 212 29.03 -19.34 1.34
C ARG A 212 27.63 -19.96 1.21
N PRO A 213 27.53 -21.30 1.23
CA PRO A 213 26.24 -21.98 1.20
C PRO A 213 25.47 -21.80 2.51
N GLY A 214 24.19 -21.44 2.37
CA GLY A 214 23.24 -21.27 3.46
C GLY A 214 22.03 -20.44 3.01
N ASP A 215 21.03 -20.28 3.88
CA ASP A 215 19.83 -19.50 3.58
C ASP A 215 19.72 -18.22 4.45
N GLY A 216 20.86 -17.70 4.89
CA GLY A 216 21.00 -16.45 5.62
C GLY A 216 21.27 -15.25 4.70
N PRO A 217 21.07 -14.02 5.21
CA PRO A 217 21.19 -12.78 4.43
C PRO A 217 22.60 -12.50 3.88
N ASP A 218 23.63 -13.19 4.40
CA ASP A 218 25.03 -13.05 4.00
C ASP A 218 25.53 -14.23 3.12
N ASP A 219 24.65 -15.18 2.81
CA ASP A 219 24.95 -16.36 2.01
C ASP A 219 24.76 -16.07 0.52
N TYR A 220 25.67 -16.61 -0.30
CA TYR A 220 25.70 -16.40 -1.75
C TYR A 220 25.38 -17.67 -2.54
N TRP A 221 24.98 -18.71 -1.82
CA TRP A 221 24.43 -19.93 -2.37
C TRP A 221 23.27 -20.37 -1.49
N ASN A 222 22.04 -20.13 -1.94
CA ASN A 222 20.84 -20.43 -1.16
C ASN A 222 19.93 -21.43 -1.89
N THR A 223 18.97 -21.98 -1.15
CA THR A 223 18.00 -22.98 -1.64
C THR A 223 16.57 -22.45 -1.69
N LYS A 224 16.35 -21.25 -1.19
CA LYS A 224 15.09 -20.52 -1.17
C LYS A 224 15.34 -19.02 -1.37
N TRP A 225 14.26 -18.26 -1.56
CA TRP A 225 14.31 -16.81 -1.51
C TRP A 225 14.77 -16.36 -0.13
N VAL A 226 15.87 -15.61 -0.09
CA VAL A 226 16.40 -15.03 1.14
C VAL A 226 16.21 -13.53 1.07
N HIS A 227 15.73 -12.96 2.17
CA HIS A 227 15.81 -11.52 2.38
C HIS A 227 17.28 -11.15 2.45
N GLU A 228 17.83 -10.68 1.34
CA GLU A 228 19.07 -9.94 1.44
C GLU A 228 18.79 -8.69 2.30
N ASN A 229 19.73 -8.35 3.18
CA ASN A 229 19.80 -6.99 3.72
C ASN A 229 20.11 -5.95 2.62
N ASP A 230 20.14 -6.36 1.35
CA ASP A 230 20.26 -5.53 0.16
C ASP A 230 18.95 -4.83 -0.22
N THR A 231 18.30 -4.23 0.78
CA THR A 231 17.51 -3.04 0.47
C THR A 231 18.50 -1.99 -0.02
N SER A 232 18.30 -1.48 -1.24
CA SER A 232 19.20 -0.49 -1.82
C SER A 232 19.49 0.62 -0.80
N ARG A 233 20.77 1.01 -0.68
CA ARG A 233 21.16 2.06 0.27
C ARG A 233 20.33 3.33 0.05
N PRO A 234 20.03 4.13 1.09
CA PRO A 234 19.15 5.30 0.98
C PRO A 234 19.49 6.26 -0.19
N ARG A 235 20.76 6.40 -0.55
CA ARG A 235 21.20 7.23 -1.70
C ARG A 235 20.70 6.75 -3.07
N PHE A 236 20.31 5.48 -3.19
CA PHE A 236 19.77 4.88 -4.41
C PHE A 236 18.25 4.85 -4.44
N LEU A 237 17.61 5.22 -3.33
CA LEU A 237 16.17 5.22 -3.18
C LEU A 237 15.60 6.63 -3.26
N LYS A 238 14.44 6.75 -3.90
CA LYS A 238 13.57 7.94 -3.86
C LYS A 238 12.15 7.48 -3.56
N LEU A 239 11.81 7.43 -2.27
CA LEU A 239 10.59 6.79 -1.75
C LEU A 239 9.43 7.78 -1.50
N ILE A 240 9.65 9.07 -1.74
CA ILE A 240 8.58 10.07 -1.73
C ILE A 240 7.98 10.09 -3.14
N PRO A 241 6.68 9.83 -3.32
CA PRO A 241 6.06 9.85 -4.63
C PRO A 241 6.22 11.22 -5.28
N ASP A 242 6.62 11.23 -6.55
CA ASP A 242 6.69 12.46 -7.35
C ASP A 242 5.32 12.85 -7.94
N SER A 243 5.27 13.91 -8.75
CA SER A 243 4.01 14.39 -9.37
C SER A 243 3.35 13.39 -10.32
N GLU A 244 4.03 12.31 -10.70
CA GLU A 244 3.50 11.21 -11.51
C GLU A 244 3.13 9.98 -10.65
N ASP A 245 3.07 10.15 -9.32
CA ASP A 245 2.82 9.10 -8.34
C ASP A 245 3.88 7.99 -8.38
N LYS A 246 5.14 8.31 -8.71
CA LYS A 246 6.22 7.34 -8.82
C LYS A 246 7.23 7.43 -7.69
N ILE A 247 7.71 6.26 -7.28
CA ILE A 247 8.88 6.09 -6.41
C ILE A 247 9.94 5.27 -7.14
N TYR A 248 11.21 5.44 -6.76
CA TYR A 248 12.35 4.95 -7.53
C TYR A 248 13.38 4.21 -6.69
N ASP A 249 14.05 3.29 -7.36
CA ASP A 249 15.24 2.58 -6.93
C ASP A 249 16.24 2.52 -8.10
N ILE A 250 17.52 2.38 -7.79
CA ILE A 250 18.55 1.98 -8.76
C ILE A 250 19.46 0.94 -8.12
N ASP A 251 19.93 0.00 -8.92
CA ASP A 251 20.86 -1.01 -8.44
C ASP A 251 21.83 -1.46 -9.54
N GLY A 252 22.95 -2.05 -9.13
CA GLY A 252 23.98 -2.53 -10.02
C GLY A 252 24.75 -3.70 -9.40
N PRO A 253 24.17 -4.90 -9.30
CA PRO A 253 24.94 -6.08 -8.99
C PRO A 253 26.09 -6.20 -10.00
N ASN A 254 27.27 -6.56 -9.50
CA ASN A 254 28.49 -6.56 -10.28
C ASN A 254 29.29 -7.84 -10.10
N ILE A 255 30.12 -8.09 -11.10
CA ILE A 255 31.19 -9.06 -11.02
C ILE A 255 32.50 -8.32 -11.27
N GLU A 256 33.38 -8.40 -10.28
CA GLU A 256 34.74 -7.89 -10.36
C GLU A 256 35.66 -8.94 -9.75
N GLY A 257 36.77 -9.24 -10.42
CA GLY A 257 37.77 -10.14 -9.86
C GLY A 257 39.06 -9.39 -9.54
N LYS A 258 39.34 -9.30 -8.25
CA LYS A 258 40.69 -9.18 -7.71
C LYS A 258 41.09 -10.49 -7.03
N THR A 259 40.68 -11.62 -7.61
CA THR A 259 40.84 -12.94 -6.98
C THR A 259 41.69 -13.85 -7.85
N THR A 260 42.32 -14.84 -7.24
CA THR A 260 43.10 -15.88 -7.93
C THR A 260 42.23 -17.02 -8.48
N TYR A 261 40.90 -16.93 -8.36
CA TYR A 261 39.97 -18.01 -8.72
C TYR A 261 38.95 -17.56 -9.77
N ASP A 262 38.47 -18.50 -10.57
CA ASP A 262 37.33 -18.27 -11.45
C ASP A 262 36.07 -18.00 -10.61
N VAL A 263 35.24 -17.06 -11.02
CA VAL A 263 34.03 -16.65 -10.30
C VAL A 263 32.83 -16.71 -11.23
N GLU A 264 31.73 -17.27 -10.73
CA GLU A 264 30.46 -17.31 -11.42
C GLU A 264 29.36 -16.83 -10.47
N ILE A 265 28.53 -15.90 -10.94
CA ILE A 265 27.44 -15.32 -10.18
C ILE A 265 26.15 -15.54 -10.95
N TYR A 266 25.13 -16.05 -10.26
CA TYR A 266 23.78 -16.20 -10.78
C TYR A 266 22.77 -15.76 -9.71
N TYR A 267 22.09 -14.66 -9.96
CA TYR A 267 21.09 -14.08 -9.07
C TYR A 267 19.74 -13.99 -9.77
N ASN A 268 18.71 -14.51 -9.12
CA ASN A 268 17.33 -14.11 -9.37
C ASN A 268 16.88 -13.21 -8.24
N PHE A 269 16.29 -12.08 -8.57
CA PHE A 269 15.71 -11.15 -7.63
C PHE A 269 14.20 -11.12 -7.78
N ARG A 270 13.49 -10.94 -6.68
CA ARG A 270 12.09 -10.50 -6.69
C ARG A 270 11.97 -9.24 -5.85
N GLN A 271 11.37 -8.21 -6.43
CA GLN A 271 11.23 -6.90 -5.82
C GLN A 271 9.76 -6.55 -5.65
N TRP A 272 9.40 -5.92 -4.54
CA TRP A 272 8.03 -5.48 -4.27
C TRP A 272 8.02 -4.15 -3.51
N ILE A 273 6.84 -3.52 -3.46
CA ILE A 273 6.58 -2.35 -2.64
C ILE A 273 5.87 -2.78 -1.37
N GLU A 274 6.33 -2.25 -0.25
CA GLU A 274 5.53 -2.19 0.98
C GLU A 274 5.11 -0.75 1.27
N TRP A 275 3.94 -0.63 1.91
CA TRP A 275 3.53 0.62 2.53
C TRP A 275 3.15 0.38 3.99
N LYS A 276 3.49 1.32 4.86
CA LYS A 276 3.19 1.25 6.30
C LYS A 276 1.73 1.57 6.58
N GLU A 277 0.88 0.55 6.51
CA GLU A 277 -0.53 0.62 6.95
C GLU A 277 -0.56 0.57 8.49
N GLY A 278 -0.33 1.72 9.14
CA GLY A 278 -0.20 1.82 10.60
C GLY A 278 1.27 1.88 10.99
N THR A 279 1.74 0.90 11.75
CA THR A 279 3.16 0.73 12.13
C THR A 279 3.89 -0.32 11.29
N ASP A 280 3.13 -1.21 10.64
CA ASP A 280 3.68 -2.38 9.96
C ASP A 280 3.76 -2.15 8.44
N GLY A 281 4.89 -2.53 7.84
CA GLY A 281 4.99 -2.69 6.38
C GLY A 281 4.07 -3.82 5.90
N LYS A 282 3.25 -3.56 4.89
CA LYS A 282 2.43 -4.57 4.23
C LYS A 282 2.63 -4.50 2.71
N PHE A 283 2.54 -5.65 2.07
CA PHE A 283 2.62 -5.80 0.61
C PHE A 283 1.64 -4.88 -0.11
N CYS A 284 2.18 -3.99 -0.95
CA CYS A 284 1.43 -3.01 -1.75
C CYS A 284 1.76 -3.13 -3.25
N SER A 285 2.32 -4.26 -3.69
CA SER A 285 2.47 -4.60 -5.11
C SER A 285 2.51 -6.12 -5.31
N ALA A 286 2.45 -6.56 -6.56
CA ALA A 286 2.93 -7.89 -6.93
C ALA A 286 4.47 -7.91 -6.93
N TYR A 287 5.06 -9.10 -6.94
CA TYR A 287 6.50 -9.26 -7.18
C TYR A 287 6.85 -8.88 -8.62
N ALA A 288 7.97 -8.16 -8.78
CA ALA A 288 8.60 -7.89 -10.06
C ALA A 288 9.96 -8.61 -10.11
N PRO A 289 10.06 -9.72 -10.86
CA PRO A 289 11.28 -10.49 -10.96
C PRO A 289 12.27 -9.88 -11.96
N TRP A 290 13.56 -10.00 -11.66
CA TRP A 290 14.67 -9.67 -12.56
C TRP A 290 15.91 -10.48 -12.17
N TYR A 291 16.93 -10.53 -13.02
CA TYR A 291 18.11 -11.36 -12.78
C TYR A 291 19.40 -10.65 -13.15
N PHE A 292 20.50 -11.13 -12.57
CA PHE A 292 21.87 -10.81 -12.97
C PHE A 292 22.69 -12.09 -13.01
N LYS A 293 23.53 -12.25 -14.03
CA LYS A 293 24.54 -13.32 -14.05
C LYS A 293 25.83 -12.81 -14.64
N GLY A 294 26.94 -13.39 -14.20
CA GLY A 294 28.26 -13.00 -14.68
C GLY A 294 29.30 -14.08 -14.45
N HIS A 295 30.31 -14.09 -15.32
CA HIS A 295 31.47 -14.96 -15.26
C HIS A 295 32.74 -14.12 -15.32
N TRP A 296 33.67 -14.44 -14.43
CA TRP A 296 34.98 -13.81 -14.41
C TRP A 296 36.06 -14.89 -14.31
N ARG A 297 37.03 -14.84 -15.22
CA ARG A 297 38.13 -15.81 -15.29
C ARG A 297 39.40 -15.24 -14.65
N SER A 298 40.07 -16.09 -13.87
CA SER A 298 41.27 -15.77 -13.10
C SER A 298 42.53 -15.52 -13.94
N VAL A 299 43.37 -14.62 -13.40
CA VAL A 299 44.74 -14.29 -13.83
C VAL A 299 45.70 -15.48 -13.96
N VAL A 300 45.43 -16.57 -13.23
CA VAL A 300 46.34 -17.73 -13.19
C VAL A 300 46.32 -18.51 -14.52
N ARG A 301 45.29 -18.31 -15.36
CA ARG A 301 45.09 -19.08 -16.60
C ARG A 301 45.09 -18.24 -17.88
N ASP A 302 44.82 -16.94 -17.79
CA ASP A 302 44.65 -15.98 -18.91
C ASP A 302 44.79 -14.55 -18.34
N PRO A 303 44.93 -13.48 -19.15
CA PRO A 303 44.64 -12.13 -18.66
C PRO A 303 43.21 -12.11 -18.08
N PRO A 304 43.03 -11.54 -16.88
CA PRO A 304 41.76 -11.59 -16.17
C PRO A 304 40.71 -10.90 -17.01
N LYS A 305 39.54 -11.52 -17.18
CA LYS A 305 38.48 -10.91 -17.97
C LYS A 305 37.11 -11.40 -17.56
N VAL A 306 36.13 -10.50 -17.67
CA VAL A 306 34.72 -10.90 -17.70
C VAL A 306 34.49 -11.67 -18.99
N THR A 307 33.99 -12.90 -18.91
CA THR A 307 33.70 -13.75 -20.08
C THR A 307 32.22 -13.78 -20.42
N MET A 308 31.35 -13.45 -19.46
CA MET A 308 29.92 -13.35 -19.65
C MET A 308 29.35 -12.39 -18.62
N VAL A 309 28.37 -11.60 -19.03
CA VAL A 309 27.54 -10.81 -18.12
C VAL A 309 26.20 -10.54 -18.79
N ASP A 310 25.13 -10.64 -18.01
CA ASP A 310 23.77 -10.48 -18.50
C ASP A 310 22.87 -9.98 -17.36
N VAL A 311 21.88 -9.17 -17.72
CA VAL A 311 20.90 -8.59 -16.80
C VAL A 311 19.58 -8.44 -17.52
N GLY A 312 18.50 -8.85 -16.88
CA GLY A 312 17.20 -8.87 -17.55
C GLY A 312 16.02 -8.98 -16.59
N LYS A 313 14.82 -8.94 -17.15
CA LYS A 313 13.56 -9.13 -16.42
C LYS A 313 13.23 -10.62 -16.31
N GLY A 314 12.45 -10.99 -15.30
CA GLY A 314 12.10 -12.38 -15.04
C GLY A 314 13.14 -13.12 -14.21
N ASN A 315 12.96 -14.43 -14.08
CA ASN A 315 13.94 -15.31 -13.47
C ASN A 315 14.71 -16.07 -14.55
N THR A 316 15.96 -16.39 -14.27
CA THR A 316 16.77 -17.32 -15.06
C THR A 316 16.92 -18.67 -14.35
N LYS A 317 17.27 -19.71 -15.10
CA LYS A 317 17.61 -21.01 -14.52
C LYS A 317 18.96 -20.89 -13.81
N LEU A 318 18.98 -21.15 -12.51
CA LEU A 318 20.23 -21.20 -11.74
C LEU A 318 20.91 -22.56 -11.99
N PRO A 319 22.21 -22.61 -12.34
CA PRO A 319 22.88 -23.86 -12.68
C PRO A 319 23.26 -24.66 -11.43
N ASP A 320 23.13 -25.99 -11.49
CA ASP A 320 23.51 -26.90 -10.40
C ASP A 320 25.00 -27.28 -10.41
N ARG A 321 25.74 -26.87 -11.45
CA ARG A 321 27.18 -27.12 -11.62
C ARG A 321 27.89 -25.85 -12.07
N SER A 322 29.17 -25.73 -11.72
CA SER A 322 30.04 -24.66 -12.19
C SER A 322 30.27 -24.78 -13.70
N TYR A 323 30.22 -23.66 -14.41
CA TYR A 323 30.57 -23.54 -15.83
C TYR A 323 32.07 -23.77 -16.06
N PHE A 324 32.93 -23.17 -15.23
CA PHE A 324 34.39 -23.30 -15.36
C PHE A 324 34.93 -24.62 -14.83
N HIS A 325 34.22 -25.26 -13.89
CA HIS A 325 34.62 -26.51 -13.24
C HIS A 325 33.43 -27.50 -13.19
N PRO A 326 33.01 -28.06 -14.35
CA PRO A 326 31.80 -28.90 -14.42
C PRO A 326 31.97 -30.30 -13.83
N SER A 327 33.22 -30.75 -13.63
CA SER A 327 33.59 -32.08 -13.12
C SER A 327 33.99 -32.11 -11.65
N SER A 328 34.14 -30.97 -11.00
CA SER A 328 34.34 -30.94 -9.55
C SER A 328 33.00 -31.21 -8.88
N GLU A 329 32.75 -32.47 -8.56
CA GLU A 329 31.72 -32.82 -7.59
C GLU A 329 32.06 -32.09 -6.28
N GLY A 330 31.11 -31.30 -5.78
CA GLY A 330 31.26 -30.44 -4.62
C GLY A 330 30.01 -30.36 -3.78
#